data_AF-A0A4Q6BKM7-F1
#
_entry.id   AF-A0A4Q6BKM7-F1
#
_cell.length_a   1.000
_cell.length_b   1.000
_cell.length_c   1.000
_cell.angle_alpha   90.00
_cell.angle_beta   90.00
_cell.angle_gamma   90.00
#
_symmetry.space_group_name_H-M   'P 1'
#
loop_
_entity.id
_entity.type
_entity.pdbx_description
1 polymer ?
#
loop_
_entity_poly.entity_id
_entity_poly.type
_entity_poly.pdbx_seq_one_letter_code
_entity_poly.pdbx_strand_id
1 'polypeptide(L)'
;MPLAYHKILPAKEAEARVQEMIERFDLKKYANERPAHIPGRVRKLTCLLRALAMRPQVLLMDDPSVGLGQDTLYTFVDYVHHLRNEGHLKHIFMSSYDQKYMDLFNHRIIHVDAGQLYLQDVSTEKKVVHL
;
A
#
# COMPACT_ATOMS: atom_id res chain seq x y z
N MET A 1 8.97 2.79 15.57
CA MET A 1 8.17 3.33 14.44
C MET A 1 9.10 4.08 13.48
N PRO A 2 9.04 3.86 12.15
CA PRO A 2 9.91 4.54 11.17
C PRO A 2 9.95 6.06 11.33
N LEU A 3 8.79 6.68 11.58
CA LEU A 3 8.68 8.12 11.84
C LEU A 3 9.56 8.59 13.01
N ALA A 4 9.62 7.83 14.11
CA ALA A 4 10.44 8.14 15.28
C ALA A 4 11.93 7.80 15.06
N TYR A 5 12.22 6.70 14.35
CA TYR A 5 13.59 6.25 14.11
C TYR A 5 14.34 7.16 13.14
N HIS A 6 13.68 7.54 12.03
CA HIS A 6 14.28 8.41 11.01
C HIS A 6 14.17 9.90 11.36
N LYS A 7 13.50 10.26 12.46
CA LYS A 7 13.33 11.66 12.95
C LYS A 7 12.87 12.64 11.87
N ILE A 8 12.01 12.18 10.97
CA ILE A 8 11.52 12.97 9.84
C ILE A 8 10.50 14.02 10.30
N LEU A 9 9.88 13.80 11.45
CA LEU A 9 8.89 14.69 12.05
C LEU A 9 9.15 14.89 13.54
N PRO A 10 8.72 16.04 14.11
CA PRO A 10 8.56 16.19 15.54
C PRO A 10 7.65 15.10 16.12
N ALA A 11 7.90 14.68 17.37
CA ALA A 11 7.17 13.59 18.02
C ALA A 11 5.64 13.79 17.99
N LYS A 12 5.18 15.01 18.29
CA LYS A 12 3.77 15.37 18.29
C LYS A 12 3.11 15.22 16.91
N GLU A 13 3.82 15.56 15.84
CA GLU A 13 3.31 15.40 14.46
C GLU A 13 3.30 13.92 14.04
N ALA A 14 4.31 13.15 14.45
CA ALA A 14 4.35 11.72 14.22
C ALA A 14 3.18 11.01 14.93
N GLU A 15 2.89 11.38 16.18
CA GLU A 15 1.75 10.88 16.94
C GLU A 15 0.42 11.25 16.28
N ALA A 16 0.24 12.50 15.88
CA ALA A 16 -0.97 12.95 15.19
C ALA A 16 -1.23 12.14 13.90
N ARG A 17 -0.18 11.88 13.11
CA ARG A 17 -0.30 11.08 11.88
C ARG A 17 -0.64 9.62 12.16
N VAL A 18 -0.04 9.03 13.19
CA VAL A 18 -0.38 7.66 13.62
C VAL A 18 -1.83 7.60 14.11
N GLN A 19 -2.28 8.61 14.84
CA GLN A 19 -3.65 8.69 15.35
C GLN A 19 -4.69 8.79 14.22
N GLU A 20 -4.42 9.59 13.19
CA GLU A 20 -5.27 9.67 11.98
C GLU A 20 -5.47 8.28 11.35
N MET A 21 -4.39 7.49 11.23
CA MET A 21 -4.45 6.14 10.69
C MET A 21 -5.20 5.18 11.62
N ILE A 22 -5.00 5.28 12.93
CA ILE A 22 -5.70 4.45 13.91
C ILE A 22 -7.22 4.68 13.81
N GLU A 23 -7.64 5.93 13.66
CA GLU A 23 -9.04 6.31 13.54
C GLU A 23 -9.64 5.86 12.21
N ARG A 24 -8.97 6.15 11.09
CA ARG A 24 -9.45 5.81 9.75
C ARG A 24 -9.65 4.31 9.53
N PHE A 25 -8.82 3.48 10.17
CA PHE A 25 -8.83 2.01 9.99
C PHE A 25 -9.42 1.23 11.18
N ASP A 26 -10.08 1.93 12.13
CA ASP A 26 -10.68 1.33 13.34
C ASP A 26 -9.70 0.43 14.12
N LEU A 27 -8.49 0.93 14.36
CA LEU A 27 -7.42 0.18 15.03
C LEU A 27 -7.28 0.51 16.51
N LYS A 28 -8.24 1.25 17.10
CA LYS A 28 -8.16 1.75 18.49
C LYS A 28 -7.90 0.63 19.50
N LYS A 29 -8.58 -0.51 19.35
CA LYS A 29 -8.42 -1.69 20.22
C LYS A 29 -7.04 -2.36 20.16
N TYR A 30 -6.22 -2.02 19.15
CA TYR A 30 -4.89 -2.59 18.95
C TYR A 30 -3.77 -1.55 19.08
N ALA A 31 -4.09 -0.28 19.34
CA ALA A 31 -3.13 0.82 19.30
C ALA A 31 -1.94 0.64 20.26
N ASN A 32 -2.19 0.00 21.41
CA ASN A 32 -1.17 -0.25 22.44
C ASN A 32 -0.75 -1.73 22.52
N GLU A 33 -1.18 -2.55 21.57
CA GLU A 33 -0.87 -3.98 21.57
C GLU A 33 0.48 -4.27 20.90
N ARG A 34 1.16 -5.31 21.39
CA ARG A 34 2.38 -5.79 20.75
C ARG A 34 2.04 -6.51 19.44
N PRO A 35 2.92 -6.48 18.42
CA PRO A 35 2.68 -7.16 17.15
C PRO A 35 2.31 -8.64 17.30
N ALA A 36 2.84 -9.34 18.29
CA ALA A 36 2.53 -10.74 18.57
C ALA A 36 1.07 -10.98 18.99
N HIS A 37 0.41 -9.99 19.61
CA HIS A 37 -0.94 -10.11 20.17
C HIS A 37 -2.06 -9.62 19.24
N ILE A 38 -1.70 -9.00 18.11
CA ILE A 38 -2.70 -8.55 17.13
C ILE A 38 -3.00 -9.64 16.10
N PRO A 39 -4.26 -9.76 15.63
CA PRO A 39 -4.63 -10.71 14.58
C PRO A 39 -3.80 -10.53 13.30
N GLY A 40 -3.52 -11.62 12.57
CA GLY A 40 -2.67 -11.59 11.37
C GLY A 40 -3.11 -10.57 10.32
N ARG A 41 -4.40 -10.47 10.04
CA ARG A 41 -4.97 -9.46 9.11
C ARG A 41 -4.67 -8.02 9.53
N VAL A 42 -4.76 -7.76 10.84
CA VAL A 42 -4.49 -6.43 11.42
C VAL A 42 -3.01 -6.15 11.32
N ARG A 43 -2.16 -7.13 11.62
CA ARG A 43 -0.70 -7.02 11.49
C ARG A 43 -0.29 -6.68 10.06
N LYS A 44 -0.89 -7.34 9.06
CA LYS A 44 -0.63 -7.06 7.64
C LYS A 44 -1.04 -5.63 7.28
N LEU A 45 -2.23 -5.20 7.68
CA LEU A 45 -2.67 -3.81 7.51
C LEU A 45 -1.71 -2.83 8.18
N THR A 46 -1.30 -3.06 9.43
CA THR A 46 -0.34 -2.22 10.15
C THR A 46 0.98 -2.10 9.40
N CYS A 47 1.47 -3.16 8.74
CA CYS A 47 2.66 -3.09 7.89
C CYS A 47 2.47 -2.14 6.69
N LEU A 48 1.33 -2.23 6.01
CA LEU A 48 1.00 -1.34 4.89
C LEU A 48 0.88 0.12 5.35
N LEU A 49 0.14 0.37 6.44
CA LEU A 49 -0.03 1.72 7.00
C LEU A 49 1.30 2.30 7.48
N ARG A 50 2.16 1.48 8.08
CA ARG A 50 3.50 1.88 8.49
C ARG A 50 4.35 2.35 7.30
N ALA A 51 4.22 1.73 6.13
CA ALA A 51 4.90 2.18 4.92
C ALA A 51 4.33 3.53 4.44
N LEU A 52 3.00 3.68 4.43
CA LEU A 52 2.33 4.91 4.02
C LEU A 52 2.53 6.09 4.98
N ALA A 53 2.77 5.84 6.27
CA ALA A 53 2.96 6.88 7.29
C ALA A 53 4.14 7.79 6.97
N MET A 54 5.12 7.25 6.25
CA MET A 54 6.31 7.95 5.76
C MET A 54 6.02 8.89 4.59
N ARG A 55 4.80 8.88 4.04
CA ARG A 55 4.41 9.61 2.83
C ARG A 55 5.41 9.37 1.68
N PRO A 56 5.64 8.11 1.29
CA PRO A 56 6.68 7.77 0.33
C PRO A 56 6.30 8.22 -1.08
N GLN A 57 7.28 8.60 -1.89
CA GLN A 57 7.06 8.90 -3.32
C GLN A 57 6.79 7.65 -4.15
N VAL A 58 7.29 6.49 -3.70
CA VAL A 58 7.15 5.19 -4.36
C VAL A 58 6.69 4.17 -3.33
N LEU A 59 5.64 3.42 -3.68
CA LEU A 59 5.14 2.30 -2.88
C LEU A 59 5.31 0.99 -3.66
N LEU A 60 5.96 0.01 -3.04
CA LEU A 60 6.08 -1.35 -3.55
C LEU A 60 5.20 -2.26 -2.69
N MET A 61 4.34 -3.06 -3.33
CA MET A 61 3.44 -3.98 -2.65
C MET A 61 3.53 -5.36 -3.27
N ASP A 62 3.66 -6.37 -2.41
CA ASP A 62 3.63 -7.77 -2.80
C ASP A 62 2.36 -8.43 -2.26
N ASP A 63 1.46 -8.81 -3.16
CA ASP A 63 0.13 -9.39 -2.88
C ASP A 63 -0.59 -8.72 -1.68
N PRO A 64 -0.82 -7.39 -1.71
CA PRO A 64 -1.31 -6.66 -0.54
C PRO A 64 -2.75 -7.00 -0.17
N SER A 65 -3.58 -7.48 -1.11
CA SER A 65 -4.99 -7.85 -0.87
C SER A 65 -5.15 -9.11 -0.02
N VAL A 66 -4.20 -10.05 -0.10
CA VAL A 66 -4.31 -11.36 0.56
C VAL A 66 -4.44 -11.21 2.07
N GLY A 67 -5.52 -11.73 2.65
CA GLY A 67 -5.73 -11.73 4.11
C GLY A 67 -6.24 -10.42 4.70
N LEU A 68 -6.57 -9.42 3.87
CA LEU A 68 -7.35 -8.25 4.29
C LEU A 68 -8.85 -8.50 4.06
N GLY A 69 -9.69 -7.97 4.95
CA GLY A 69 -11.13 -7.94 4.72
C GLY A 69 -11.48 -6.95 3.61
N GLN A 70 -12.56 -7.20 2.89
CA GLN A 70 -12.96 -6.40 1.72
C GLN A 70 -13.12 -4.91 2.06
N ASP A 71 -13.82 -4.57 3.15
CA ASP A 71 -14.01 -3.17 3.57
C ASP A 71 -12.68 -2.49 3.91
N THR A 72 -11.81 -3.20 4.64
CA THR A 72 -10.46 -2.72 4.99
C THR A 72 -9.61 -2.47 3.74
N LEU A 73 -9.74 -3.33 2.73
CA LEU A 73 -9.03 -3.19 1.47
C LEU A 73 -9.48 -1.94 0.71
N TYR A 74 -10.79 -1.68 0.63
CA TYR A 74 -11.31 -0.45 0.02
C TYR A 74 -10.85 0.80 0.78
N THR A 75 -10.95 0.80 2.11
CA THR A 75 -10.44 1.93 2.93
C THR A 75 -8.93 2.16 2.70
N PHE A 76 -8.17 1.09 2.52
CA PHE A 76 -6.75 1.17 2.21
C PHE A 76 -6.50 1.81 0.84
N VAL A 77 -7.20 1.36 -0.19
CA VAL A 77 -7.12 1.90 -1.55
C VAL A 77 -7.50 3.39 -1.58
N ASP A 78 -8.59 3.76 -0.88
CA ASP A 78 -9.01 5.16 -0.76
C ASP A 78 -7.93 6.02 -0.12
N TYR A 79 -7.28 5.50 0.92
CA TYR A 79 -6.17 6.19 1.57
C TYR A 79 -4.95 6.33 0.66
N VAL A 80 -4.65 5.31 -0.14
CA VAL A 80 -3.60 5.38 -1.17
C VAL A 80 -3.92 6.48 -2.19
N HIS A 81 -5.15 6.54 -2.71
CA HIS A 81 -5.58 7.59 -3.64
C HIS A 81 -5.54 8.97 -3.03
N HIS A 82 -5.93 9.11 -1.76
CA HIS A 82 -5.80 10.37 -1.02
C HIS A 82 -4.34 10.85 -0.98
N LEU A 83 -3.38 9.99 -0.63
CA LEU A 83 -1.97 10.34 -0.63
C LEU A 83 -1.42 10.66 -2.03
N ARG A 84 -1.97 10.06 -3.09
CA ARG A 84 -1.64 10.44 -4.48
C ARG A 84 -2.15 11.85 -4.81
N ASN A 85 -3.38 12.16 -4.42
CA ASN A 85 -4.01 13.46 -4.68
C ASN A 85 -3.31 14.59 -3.92
N GLU A 86 -2.79 14.32 -2.72
CA GLU A 86 -1.95 15.26 -1.96
C GLU A 86 -0.52 15.42 -2.55
N GLY A 87 -0.17 14.65 -3.59
CA GLY A 87 1.15 14.70 -4.23
C GLY A 87 2.25 13.98 -3.45
N HIS A 88 1.92 13.27 -2.38
CA HIS A 88 2.87 12.52 -1.57
C HIS A 88 3.31 11.23 -2.27
N LEU A 89 2.36 10.48 -2.82
CA LEU A 89 2.62 9.20 -3.48
C LEU A 89 2.51 9.34 -5.00
N LYS A 90 3.61 9.10 -5.71
CA LYS A 90 3.68 9.29 -7.18
C LYS A 90 3.57 7.97 -7.93
N HIS A 91 4.29 6.95 -7.47
CA HIS A 91 4.39 5.67 -8.14
C HIS A 91 3.99 4.52 -7.22
N ILE A 92 3.28 3.56 -7.79
CA ILE A 92 2.88 2.32 -7.12
C ILE A 92 3.30 1.17 -8.02
N PHE A 93 4.02 0.21 -7.45
CA PHE A 93 4.29 -1.07 -8.08
C PHE A 93 3.67 -2.15 -7.21
N MET A 94 2.98 -3.08 -7.87
CA MET A 94 2.17 -4.10 -7.22
C MET A 94 2.31 -5.41 -7.98
N SER A 95 2.66 -6.48 -7.27
CA SER A 95 2.35 -7.85 -7.69
C SER A 95 1.01 -8.25 -7.06
N SER A 96 0.11 -8.78 -7.89
CA SER A 96 -1.20 -9.27 -7.46
C SER A 96 -1.75 -10.28 -8.47
N TYR A 97 -2.37 -11.34 -7.97
CA TYR A 97 -3.23 -12.22 -8.79
C TYR A 97 -4.72 -11.81 -8.75
N ASP A 98 -5.09 -10.83 -7.92
CA ASP A 98 -6.46 -10.32 -7.78
C ASP A 98 -6.71 -9.15 -8.75
N GLN A 99 -7.37 -9.45 -9.87
CA GLN A 99 -7.68 -8.44 -10.89
C GLN A 99 -8.66 -7.38 -10.40
N LYS A 100 -9.66 -7.75 -9.58
CA LYS A 100 -10.64 -6.79 -9.06
C LYS A 100 -9.96 -5.75 -8.19
N TYR A 101 -8.97 -6.16 -7.41
CA TYR A 101 -8.17 -5.26 -6.60
C TYR A 101 -7.26 -4.35 -7.46
N MET A 102 -6.61 -4.91 -8.49
CA MET A 102 -5.79 -4.11 -9.43
C MET A 102 -6.63 -3.05 -10.14
N ASP A 103 -7.86 -3.39 -10.54
CA ASP A 103 -8.79 -2.49 -11.23
C ASP A 103 -9.24 -1.28 -10.37
N LEU A 104 -9.02 -1.32 -9.05
CA LEU A 104 -9.25 -0.16 -8.19
C LEU A 104 -8.18 0.93 -8.37
N PHE A 105 -7.13 0.63 -9.12
CA PHE A 105 -6.10 1.57 -9.54
C PHE A 105 -6.14 1.75 -11.05
N ASN A 106 -5.90 2.97 -11.52
CA ASN A 106 -5.53 3.17 -12.92
C ASN A 106 -4.10 2.64 -13.12
N HIS A 107 -3.98 1.46 -13.73
CA HIS A 107 -2.72 0.71 -13.79
C HIS A 107 -2.36 0.29 -15.21
N ARG A 108 -1.10 -0.12 -15.37
CA ARG A 108 -0.60 -0.85 -16.54
C ARG A 108 -0.08 -2.18 -16.06
N ILE A 109 -0.25 -3.22 -16.86
CA ILE A 109 0.19 -4.57 -16.53
C ILE A 109 1.52 -4.85 -17.22
N ILE A 110 2.49 -5.33 -16.43
CA ILE A 110 3.75 -5.88 -16.90
C ILE A 110 3.74 -7.35 -16.54
N HIS A 111 3.82 -8.23 -17.55
CA HIS A 111 3.94 -9.66 -17.32
C HIS A 111 5.41 -10.01 -17.14
N VAL A 112 5.71 -10.82 -16.12
CA VAL A 112 7.05 -11.36 -15.88
C VAL A 112 6.99 -12.87 -16.09
N ASP A 113 7.78 -13.37 -17.03
CA ASP A 113 7.87 -14.82 -17.32
C ASP A 113 9.31 -15.21 -17.63
N ALA A 114 9.79 -16.28 -16.97
CA ALA A 114 11.16 -16.78 -17.08
C ALA A 114 12.27 -15.70 -17.00
N GLY A 115 12.08 -14.68 -16.15
CA GLY A 115 13.02 -13.56 -15.99
C GLY A 115 12.96 -12.50 -17.10
N GLN A 116 12.01 -12.60 -18.03
CA GLN A 116 11.72 -11.63 -19.08
C GLN A 116 10.51 -10.77 -18.71
N LEU A 117 10.53 -9.50 -19.15
CA LEU A 117 9.42 -8.56 -18.97
C LEU A 117 8.68 -8.37 -20.30
N TYR A 118 7.36 -8.52 -20.26
CA TYR A 118 6.48 -8.27 -21.39
C TYR A 118 5.53 -7.14 -21.02
N LEU A 119 5.63 -6.04 -21.76
CA LEU A 119 4.70 -4.92 -21.62
C LEU A 119 3.41 -5.28 -22.35
N GLN A 120 2.30 -5.26 -21.63
CA GLN A 120 1.00 -5.25 -22.28
C GLN A 120 0.70 -3.79 -22.67
N ASP A 121 0.80 -3.48 -23.97
CA ASP A 121 0.22 -2.26 -24.50
C ASP A 121 -1.30 -2.29 -24.21
N VAL A 122 -1.97 -1.14 -24.13
CA VAL A 122 -3.45 -1.10 -24.02
C VAL A 122 -4.12 -1.55 -25.34
N SER A 123 -3.41 -2.30 -26.18
CA SER A 123 -3.94 -3.02 -27.33
C SER A 123 -3.89 -4.52 -27.04
N THR A 124 -4.84 -5.26 -27.60
CA THR A 124 -4.95 -6.71 -27.53
C THR A 124 -3.79 -7.47 -28.21
N GLU A 125 -2.71 -6.79 -28.61
CA GLU A 125 -1.57 -7.37 -29.31
C GLU A 125 -0.29 -7.21 -28.50
N LYS A 126 0.32 -8.34 -28.15
CA LYS A 126 1.65 -8.38 -27.52
C LYS A 126 2.69 -7.88 -28.54
N LYS A 127 3.37 -6.77 -28.23
CA LYS A 127 4.58 -6.35 -28.95
C LYS A 127 5.82 -6.57 -28.08
N VAL A 128 6.83 -7.24 -28.63
CA VAL A 128 8.14 -7.38 -28.01
C VAL A 128 8.89 -6.06 -28.19
N VAL A 129 9.33 -5.46 -27.09
CA VAL A 129 10.19 -4.27 -27.10
C VAL A 129 11.61 -4.72 -26.77
N HIS A 130 12.55 -4.44 -27.68
CA HIS A 130 13.98 -4.60 -27.43
C HIS A 130 14.55 -3.29 -26.87
N LEU A 131 15.37 -3.38 -25.82
CA LEU A 131 16.11 -2.27 -25.24
C LEU A 131 17.27 -1.84 -26.15
#